data_AF-A0A354GLT6-F1
#
_entry.id   AF-A0A354GLT6-F1
#
_cell.length_a   1.000
_cell.length_b   1.000
_cell.length_c   1.000
_cell.angle_alpha   90.00
_cell.angle_beta   90.00
_cell.angle_gamma   90.00
#
_symmetry.space_group_name_H-M   'P 1'
#
loop_
_entity.id
_entity.type
_entity.pdbx_description
1 polymer ?
#
loop_
_entity_poly.entity_id
_entity_poly.type
_entity_poly.pdbx_seq_one_letter_code
_entity_poly.pdbx_strand_id
1 'polypeptide(L)'
;AGADRERVTELLKRMPLDYVEMGPGAALFFHPNLLHRSDRNRSDNPRWAMICCYNAACNDPYKESHHPRYTPLAVVSDAAIKAVGVKRFADDASDVAWLEDSEDASARRLVRQPPG
;
A
#
# COMPACT_ATOMS: atom_id res chain seq x y z
N ALA A 1 8.46 7.72 -12.60
CA ALA A 1 8.71 6.66 -13.60
C ALA A 1 7.38 6.07 -14.06
N GLY A 2 7.26 5.63 -15.31
CA GLY A 2 6.04 5.00 -15.85
C GLY A 2 6.38 3.69 -16.56
N ALA A 3 5.37 2.89 -16.87
CA ALA A 3 5.55 1.65 -17.63
C ALA A 3 6.02 1.93 -19.07
N ASP A 4 6.76 0.99 -19.65
CA ASP A 4 7.17 1.02 -21.05
C ASP A 4 5.94 1.01 -21.98
N ARG A 5 5.79 2.06 -22.77
CA ARG A 5 4.63 2.26 -23.65
C ARG A 5 4.54 1.26 -24.79
N GLU A 6 5.68 0.83 -25.33
CA GLU A 6 5.69 -0.17 -26.41
C GLU A 6 5.12 -1.48 -25.88
N ARG A 7 5.63 -1.93 -24.72
CA ARG A 7 5.16 -3.14 -24.06
C ARG A 7 3.69 -3.07 -23.66
N VAL A 8 3.23 -1.94 -23.11
CA VAL A 8 1.81 -1.74 -22.77
C VAL A 8 0.93 -1.82 -24.02
N THR A 9 1.35 -1.22 -25.13
CA THR A 9 0.59 -1.23 -26.39
C THR A 9 0.42 -2.65 -26.93
N GLU A 10 1.48 -3.49 -26.90
CA GLU A 10 1.36 -4.89 -27.33
C GLU A 10 0.47 -5.73 -26.41
N LEU A 11 0.52 -5.48 -25.10
CA LEU A 11 -0.33 -6.18 -24.14
C LEU A 11 -1.82 -5.90 -24.38
N LEU A 12 -2.18 -4.65 -24.67
CA LEU A 12 -3.57 -4.23 -24.94
C LEU A 12 -4.17 -4.87 -26.21
N LYS A 13 -3.34 -5.40 -27.12
CA LYS A 13 -3.84 -6.15 -28.29
C LYS A 13 -4.29 -7.56 -27.95
N ARG A 14 -3.85 -8.11 -26.81
CA ARG A 14 -3.99 -9.52 -26.44
C ARG A 14 -4.78 -9.73 -25.16
N MET A 15 -4.71 -8.79 -24.24
CA MET A 15 -5.36 -8.85 -22.93
C MET A 15 -6.59 -7.94 -22.92
N PRO A 16 -7.70 -8.37 -22.30
CA PRO A 16 -8.84 -7.49 -22.08
C PRO A 16 -8.45 -6.33 -21.15
N LEU A 17 -9.09 -5.18 -21.36
CA LEU A 17 -8.97 -4.02 -20.50
C LEU A 17 -10.34 -3.74 -19.88
N ASP A 18 -10.45 -4.00 -18.58
CA ASP A 18 -11.65 -3.73 -17.79
C ASP A 18 -11.47 -2.46 -16.96
N TYR A 19 -12.47 -1.59 -16.99
CA TYR A 19 -12.52 -0.38 -16.18
C TYR A 19 -13.25 -0.65 -14.87
N VAL A 20 -12.58 -0.38 -13.75
CA VAL A 20 -13.19 -0.49 -12.42
C VAL A 20 -13.55 0.91 -11.93
N GLU A 21 -14.80 1.29 -12.16
CA GLU A 21 -15.35 2.55 -11.66
C GLU A 21 -15.85 2.37 -10.22
N MET A 22 -15.46 3.29 -9.33
CA MET A 22 -15.68 3.14 -7.89
C MET A 22 -16.24 4.42 -7.30
N GLY A 23 -17.30 4.28 -6.49
CA GLY A 23 -17.80 5.35 -5.63
C GLY A 23 -17.00 5.47 -4.32
N PRO A 24 -17.19 6.55 -3.55
CA PRO A 24 -16.60 6.69 -2.21
C PRO A 24 -16.94 5.50 -1.31
N GLY A 25 -15.94 4.96 -0.62
CA GLY A 25 -16.10 3.82 0.29
C GLY A 25 -16.08 2.44 -0.38
N ALA A 26 -16.03 2.36 -1.72
CA ALA A 26 -15.85 1.08 -2.39
C ALA A 26 -14.43 0.52 -2.18
N ALA A 27 -14.30 -0.81 -2.19
CA ALA A 27 -13.04 -1.52 -2.09
C ALA A 27 -12.84 -2.43 -3.31
N LEU A 28 -11.58 -2.54 -3.77
CA LEU A 28 -11.16 -3.43 -4.83
C LEU A 28 -10.07 -4.36 -4.30
N PHE A 29 -10.29 -5.67 -4.40
CA PHE A 29 -9.28 -6.69 -4.15
C PHE A 29 -8.80 -7.24 -5.49
N PHE A 30 -7.49 -7.24 -5.71
CA PHE A 30 -6.89 -7.82 -6.89
C PHE A 30 -5.53 -8.43 -6.56
N HIS A 31 -5.13 -9.43 -7.34
CA HIS A 31 -3.82 -10.08 -7.18
C HIS A 31 -2.70 -9.11 -7.61
N PRO A 32 -1.59 -8.95 -6.87
CA PRO A 32 -0.56 -7.95 -7.18
C PRO A 32 0.12 -8.15 -8.55
N ASN A 33 0.15 -9.38 -9.06
CA ASN A 33 0.67 -9.69 -10.40
C ASN A 33 -0.31 -9.40 -11.54
N LEU A 34 -1.55 -8.99 -11.24
CA LEU A 34 -2.47 -8.53 -12.27
C LEU A 34 -1.89 -7.26 -12.90
N LEU A 35 -1.84 -7.18 -14.22
CA LEU A 35 -1.48 -5.94 -14.90
C LEU A 35 -2.57 -4.91 -14.63
N HIS A 36 -2.24 -3.87 -13.89
CA HIS A 36 -3.18 -2.83 -13.48
C HIS A 36 -2.56 -1.46 -13.67
N ARG A 37 -3.42 -0.47 -13.92
CA ARG A 37 -3.02 0.94 -13.99
C ARG A 37 -4.19 1.81 -13.59
N SER A 38 -3.87 3.02 -13.14
CA SER A 38 -4.85 4.10 -13.10
C SER A 38 -4.76 4.92 -14.39
N ASP A 39 -5.87 5.56 -14.75
CA ASP A 39 -5.84 6.61 -15.75
C ASP A 39 -5.55 7.98 -15.12
N ARG A 40 -5.12 8.92 -15.96
CA ARG A 40 -4.86 10.31 -15.57
C ARG A 40 -6.13 10.90 -14.94
N ASN A 41 -6.01 11.49 -13.75
CA ASN A 41 -7.10 12.27 -13.18
C ASN A 41 -7.31 13.54 -14.03
N ARG A 42 -8.50 13.69 -14.60
CA ARG A 42 -8.92 14.85 -15.41
C ARG A 42 -9.94 15.75 -14.70
N SER A 43 -10.30 15.42 -13.46
CA SER A 43 -11.25 16.20 -12.67
C SER A 43 -10.54 17.29 -11.86
N ASP A 44 -11.29 18.29 -11.41
CA ASP A 44 -10.79 19.35 -10.53
C ASP A 44 -10.56 18.87 -9.09
N ASN A 45 -11.02 17.65 -8.74
CA ASN A 45 -10.91 17.08 -7.42
C ASN A 45 -9.76 16.07 -7.33
N PRO A 46 -9.03 16.01 -6.20
CA PRO A 46 -8.05 14.96 -5.99
C PRO A 46 -8.74 13.59 -5.86
N ARG A 47 -8.13 12.56 -6.45
CA ARG A 47 -8.55 11.16 -6.29
C ARG A 47 -7.67 10.49 -5.24
N TRP A 48 -8.23 10.27 -4.05
CA TRP A 48 -7.57 9.58 -2.95
C TRP A 48 -7.90 8.09 -2.94
N ALA A 49 -6.90 7.26 -2.64
CA ALA A 49 -7.07 5.83 -2.43
C ALA A 49 -6.16 5.38 -1.28
N MET A 50 -6.65 4.46 -0.45
CA MET A 50 -5.84 3.74 0.53
C MET A 50 -5.48 2.38 -0.06
N ILE A 51 -4.20 2.06 -0.11
CA ILE A 51 -3.70 0.79 -0.63
C ILE A 51 -3.19 -0.04 0.55
N CYS A 52 -3.80 -1.21 0.75
CA CYS A 52 -3.34 -2.19 1.72
C CYS A 52 -2.81 -3.42 0.97
N CYS A 53 -1.54 -3.73 1.17
CA CYS A 53 -0.89 -4.89 0.57
C CYS A 53 -0.84 -6.03 1.60
N TYR A 54 -1.31 -7.21 1.20
CA TYR A 54 -1.33 -8.40 2.05
C TYR A 54 -0.36 -9.44 1.50
N ASN A 55 0.39 -10.07 2.40
CA ASN A 55 1.29 -11.16 2.07
C ASN A 55 1.20 -12.25 3.15
N ALA A 56 1.46 -13.50 2.78
CA ALA A 56 1.48 -14.60 3.73
C ALA A 56 2.67 -14.46 4.68
N ALA A 57 2.47 -14.82 5.96
CA ALA A 57 3.52 -14.78 6.98
C ALA A 57 4.73 -15.66 6.62
N CYS A 58 4.51 -16.70 5.82
CA CYS A 58 5.56 -17.60 5.34
C CYS A 58 6.26 -17.12 4.05
N ASN A 59 5.78 -16.03 3.43
CA ASN A 59 6.31 -15.55 2.14
C ASN A 59 7.23 -14.36 2.35
N ASP A 60 8.38 -14.61 2.95
CA ASP A 60 9.40 -13.59 3.15
C ASP A 60 10.05 -13.17 1.82
N PRO A 61 10.44 -11.88 1.67
CA PRO A 61 11.23 -11.43 0.54
C PRO A 61 12.49 -12.28 0.33
N TYR A 62 12.75 -12.64 -0.94
CA TYR A 62 13.93 -13.44 -1.30
C TYR A 62 15.26 -12.72 -1.03
N LYS A 63 15.25 -11.38 -1.05
CA LYS A 63 16.41 -10.51 -0.79
C LYS A 63 16.04 -9.40 0.18
N GLU A 64 17.05 -8.91 0.88
CA GLU A 64 16.93 -7.68 1.66
C GLU A 64 16.54 -6.50 0.75
N SER A 65 15.50 -5.78 1.15
CA SER A 65 14.97 -4.64 0.41
C SER A 65 14.18 -3.71 1.34
N HIS A 66 13.53 -2.70 0.78
CA HIS A 66 12.63 -1.81 1.52
C HIS A 66 11.33 -2.48 1.96
N HIS A 67 10.96 -3.61 1.36
CA HIS A 67 9.78 -4.34 1.77
C HIS A 67 10.06 -5.09 3.07
N PRO A 68 9.25 -4.87 4.12
CA PRO A 68 9.44 -5.53 5.40
C PRO A 68 9.26 -7.04 5.27
N ARG A 69 10.03 -7.79 6.06
CA ARG A 69 9.77 -9.21 6.35
C ARG A 69 8.55 -9.34 7.25
N TYR A 70 8.07 -10.56 7.44
CA TYR A 70 6.99 -10.80 8.39
C TYR A 70 7.37 -10.35 9.81
N THR A 71 6.54 -9.49 10.39
CA THR A 71 6.57 -9.15 11.82
C THR A 71 5.43 -9.89 12.51
N PRO A 72 5.72 -10.78 13.49
CA PRO A 72 4.69 -11.46 14.25
C PRO A 72 3.70 -10.48 14.90
N LEU A 73 2.41 -10.73 14.68
CA LEU A 73 1.36 -9.90 15.27
C LEU A 73 1.03 -10.41 16.68
N ALA A 74 1.14 -9.51 17.67
CA ALA A 74 0.63 -9.75 19.01
C ALA A 74 -0.90 -9.58 18.99
N VAL A 75 -1.62 -10.67 18.79
CA VAL A 75 -3.10 -10.65 18.76
C VAL A 75 -3.62 -10.23 20.14
N VAL A 76 -4.42 -9.16 20.16
CA VAL A 76 -5.09 -8.64 21.35
C VAL A 76 -6.57 -8.98 21.32
N SER A 77 -7.23 -8.97 22.47
CA SER A 77 -8.69 -9.16 22.54
C SER A 77 -9.45 -8.03 21.83
N ASP A 78 -10.65 -8.33 21.31
CA ASP A 78 -11.54 -7.35 20.65
C ASP A 78 -11.83 -6.11 21.52
N ALA A 79 -11.80 -6.27 22.85
CA ALA A 79 -11.96 -5.17 23.79
C ALA A 79 -10.91 -4.05 23.61
N ALA A 80 -9.73 -4.38 23.07
CA ALA A 80 -8.68 -3.41 22.78
C ALA A 80 -9.12 -2.37 21.74
N ILE A 81 -9.96 -2.74 20.78
CA ILE A 81 -10.48 -1.81 19.76
C ILE A 81 -11.25 -0.67 20.43
N LYS A 82 -12.12 -0.99 21.39
CA LYS A 82 -12.90 0.01 22.14
C LYS A 82 -12.00 0.88 23.00
N ALA A 83 -11.04 0.26 23.71
CA ALA A 83 -10.13 0.99 24.60
C ALA A 83 -9.25 2.01 23.86
N VAL A 84 -8.77 1.66 22.65
CA VAL A 84 -7.94 2.54 21.82
C VAL A 84 -8.79 3.56 21.05
N GLY A 85 -9.90 3.12 20.45
CA GLY A 85 -10.77 3.98 19.66
C GLY A 85 -11.34 5.16 20.46
N VAL A 86 -11.73 4.93 21.72
CA VAL A 86 -12.26 5.99 22.60
C VAL A 86 -11.21 7.07 22.89
N LYS A 87 -9.94 6.69 23.10
CA LYS A 87 -8.85 7.67 23.31
C LYS A 87 -8.62 8.54 22.09
N ARG A 88 -8.70 7.96 20.88
CA ARG A 88 -8.38 8.64 19.61
C ARG A 88 -9.36 9.76 19.23
N PHE A 89 -10.64 9.62 19.57
CA PHE A 89 -11.67 10.63 19.25
C PHE A 89 -11.94 11.62 20.41
N ALA A 90 -11.30 11.43 21.56
CA ALA A 90 -11.41 12.33 22.70
C ALA A 90 -10.27 13.37 22.74
N ASP A 91 -9.10 13.05 22.19
CA ASP A 91 -7.93 13.92 22.16
C ASP A 91 -7.69 14.49 20.75
N ASP A 92 -8.35 15.62 20.43
CA ASP A 92 -8.23 16.38 19.16
C ASP A 92 -6.81 16.89 18.84
N ALA A 93 -5.85 16.72 19.75
CA ALA A 93 -4.47 17.22 19.65
C ALA A 93 -3.39 16.11 19.59
N SER A 94 -3.78 14.83 19.57
CA SER A 94 -2.79 13.75 19.49
C SER A 94 -2.40 13.50 18.03
N ASP A 95 -1.13 13.70 17.69
CA ASP A 95 -0.52 13.28 16.43
C ASP A 95 -0.47 11.74 16.40
N VAL A 96 -1.62 11.14 16.08
CA VAL A 96 -1.80 9.69 16.03
C VAL A 96 -1.39 9.16 14.67
N ALA A 97 -0.12 9.37 14.35
CA ALA A 97 0.56 8.67 13.28
C ALA A 97 0.48 7.16 13.55
N TRP A 98 -0.05 6.41 12.58
CA TRP A 98 -0.12 4.94 12.66
C TRP A 98 1.25 4.28 12.46
N LEU A 99 2.23 5.05 12.01
CA LEU A 99 3.64 4.70 11.96
C LEU A 99 4.40 5.72 12.80
N GLU A 100 5.32 5.25 13.64
CA GLU A 100 6.32 6.13 14.23
C GLU A 100 7.26 6.60 13.12
N ASP A 101 7.39 7.91 12.92
CA ASP A 101 8.28 8.52 11.91
C ASP A 101 9.75 8.09 12.06
N SER A 102 10.16 7.67 13.27
CA SER A 102 11.48 7.09 13.55
C SER A 102 11.64 5.66 13.03
N GLU A 103 10.55 4.91 12.89
CA GLU A 103 10.52 3.50 12.49
C GLU A 103 10.20 3.31 11.00
N ASP A 104 9.62 4.31 10.32
CA ASP A 104 9.45 4.28 8.85
C ASP A 104 10.77 4.58 8.12
N ALA A 105 11.64 3.57 8.07
CA ALA A 105 12.91 3.60 7.35
C ALA A 105 12.80 3.09 5.91
N SER A 106 11.58 2.74 5.45
CA SER A 106 11.35 2.06 4.17
C SER A 106 11.92 2.84 2.98
N ALA A 107 11.80 4.17 2.98
CA ALA A 107 12.36 5.05 1.96
C ALA A 107 13.85 5.40 2.15
N ARG A 108 14.42 5.26 3.36
CA ARG A 108 15.75 5.83 3.74
C ARG A 108 16.91 4.84 3.69
N ARG A 109 16.68 3.52 3.72
CA ARG A 109 17.74 2.49 3.81
C ARG A 109 18.58 2.24 2.55
N LEU A 110 18.27 2.85 1.40
CA LEU A 110 18.93 2.56 0.11
C LEU A 110 20.23 3.33 -0.16
N VAL A 111 20.69 4.18 0.75
CA VAL A 111 21.87 5.06 0.51
C VAL A 111 23.21 4.33 0.72
N ARG A 112 23.22 3.09 1.23
CA ARG A 112 24.47 2.31 1.37
C ARG A 112 24.55 1.18 0.34
N GLN A 113 25.10 1.48 -0.84
CA GLN A 113 25.74 0.45 -1.67
C GLN A 113 26.99 -0.10 -0.94
N PRO A 114 27.26 -1.42 -0.97
CA PRO A 114 28.55 -1.93 -0.55
C PRO A 114 29.64 -1.52 -1.57
N PRO A 115 30.91 -1.31 -1.14
CA PRO A 115 32.02 -1.05 -2.05
C PRO A 115 32.24 -2.26 -2.96
N GLY A 116 32.58 -1.97 -4.22
CA GLY A 116 32.90 -2.97 -5.25
C GLY A 116 34.26 -3.62 -5.07
#